data_AF-A0A2T1E1C1-F1
#
_entry.id   AF-A0A2T1E1C1-F1
#
_cell.length_a   1.000
_cell.length_b   1.000
_cell.length_c   1.000
_cell.angle_alpha   90.00
_cell.angle_beta   90.00
_cell.angle_gamma   90.00
#
_symmetry.space_group_name_H-M   'P 1'
#
loop_
_entity.id
_entity.type
_entity.pdbx_description
1 polymer ?
#
loop_
_entity_poly.entity_id
_entity_poly.type
_entity_poly.pdbx_seq_one_letter_code
_entity_poly.pdbx_strand_id
1 'polypeptide(L)'
;MAQQFEQWVNSTFTLEPGEWVAVDGKSIKGTVTAPGTAYQNFISLVSLYSRQQGIVLKSQQFESKQDSELKVVQTMLEALDLEGVVFTLDALHCQKNY
;
A
#
# COMPACT_ATOMS: atom_id res chain seq x y z
N MET A 1 -7.87 -0.03 15.21
CA MET A 1 -8.66 0.84 14.31
C MET A 1 -8.52 0.41 12.86
N ALA A 2 -7.30 0.32 12.29
CA ALA A 2 -7.11 -0.14 10.91
C ALA A 2 -7.72 -1.52 10.63
N GLN A 3 -7.48 -2.52 11.49
CA GLN A 3 -8.06 -3.86 11.35
C GLN A 3 -9.60 -3.89 11.39
N GLN A 4 -10.23 -3.10 12.27
CA GLN A 4 -11.70 -3.03 12.31
C GLN A 4 -12.28 -2.40 11.04
N PHE A 5 -11.60 -1.40 10.48
CA PHE A 5 -11.98 -0.80 9.22
C PHE A 5 -11.84 -1.80 8.07
N GLU A 6 -10.70 -2.49 7.97
CA GLU A 6 -10.46 -3.52 6.95
C GLU A 6 -11.50 -4.65 7.02
N GLN A 7 -11.85 -5.12 8.23
CA GLN A 7 -12.92 -6.12 8.41
C GLN A 7 -14.27 -5.61 7.90
N TRP A 8 -14.62 -4.36 8.23
CA TRP A 8 -15.85 -3.75 7.74
C TRP A 8 -15.85 -3.61 6.21
N VAL A 9 -14.74 -3.17 5.61
CA VAL A 9 -14.61 -3.07 4.16
C VAL A 9 -14.78 -4.43 3.50
N ASN A 10 -14.05 -5.45 3.96
CA ASN A 10 -14.13 -6.81 3.40
C ASN A 10 -15.52 -7.45 3.58
N SER A 11 -16.28 -7.05 4.59
CA SER A 11 -17.66 -7.52 4.79
C SER A 11 -18.72 -6.76 3.97
N THR A 12 -18.43 -5.51 3.61
CA THR A 12 -19.39 -4.60 2.97
C THR A 12 -19.19 -4.54 1.46
N PHE A 13 -17.95 -4.72 1.03
CA PHE A 13 -17.51 -4.57 -0.35
C PHE A 13 -16.90 -5.88 -0.83
N THR A 14 -17.35 -6.34 -2.00
CA THR A 14 -16.78 -7.49 -2.70
C THR A 14 -16.19 -6.97 -3.99
N LEU A 15 -14.95 -7.34 -4.27
CA LEU A 15 -14.26 -6.90 -5.48
C LEU A 15 -14.78 -7.71 -6.67
N GLU A 16 -15.14 -7.01 -7.73
CA GLU A 16 -15.58 -7.65 -8.96
C GLU A 16 -14.38 -7.93 -9.89
N PRO A 17 -14.43 -9.03 -10.68
CA PRO A 17 -13.42 -9.27 -11.71
C PRO A 17 -13.35 -8.09 -12.69
N GLY A 18 -12.14 -7.60 -12.95
CA GLY A 18 -11.86 -6.45 -13.80
C GLY A 18 -11.83 -5.12 -13.06
N GLU A 19 -11.99 -5.12 -11.73
CA GLU A 19 -11.93 -3.91 -10.93
C GLU A 19 -10.51 -3.36 -10.83
N TRP A 20 -10.40 -2.04 -10.87
CA TRP A 20 -9.12 -1.33 -10.87
C TRP A 20 -8.76 -0.93 -9.44
N VAL A 21 -7.66 -1.48 -8.95
CA VAL A 21 -7.12 -1.19 -7.62
C VAL A 21 -5.85 -0.36 -7.79
N ALA A 22 -5.87 0.87 -7.29
CA ALA A 22 -4.71 1.73 -7.23
C ALA A 22 -3.90 1.46 -5.96
N VAL A 23 -2.60 1.32 -6.12
CA VAL A 23 -1.65 1.17 -5.02
C VAL A 23 -0.82 2.44 -4.97
N ASP A 24 -0.89 3.13 -3.84
CA ASP A 24 -0.20 4.40 -3.62
C ASP A 24 0.51 4.38 -2.28
N GLY A 25 1.80 4.69 -2.28
CA GLY A 25 2.59 4.91 -1.07
C GLY A 25 2.85 6.38 -0.83
N LYS A 26 2.52 6.85 0.37
CA LYS A 26 2.82 8.20 0.84
C LYS A 26 3.78 8.17 2.01
N SER A 27 4.89 8.87 1.87
CA SER A 27 5.85 9.08 2.95
C SER A 27 5.44 10.26 3.83
N ILE A 28 5.28 10.03 5.13
CA ILE A 28 4.94 11.07 6.10
C ILE A 28 6.24 11.73 6.56
N LYS A 29 6.74 12.70 5.78
CA LYS A 29 8.03 13.38 6.04
C LYS A 29 8.12 14.09 7.39
N GLY A 30 7.00 14.39 8.05
CA GLY A 30 6.95 14.94 9.41
C GLY A 30 7.31 13.93 10.51
N THR A 31 7.35 12.64 10.21
CA THR A 31 7.77 11.56 11.14
C THR A 31 9.27 11.25 11.06
N VAL A 32 10.02 12.10 10.37
CA VAL A 32 11.45 11.88 10.16
C VAL A 32 12.21 11.87 11.48
N THR A 33 12.88 10.76 11.76
CA THR A 33 13.84 10.62 12.86
C THR A 33 15.25 10.73 12.29
N ALA A 34 16.14 11.41 13.03
CA ALA A 34 17.52 11.71 12.61
C ALA A 34 17.64 12.38 11.22
N PRO A 35 16.93 13.50 10.96
CA PRO A 35 16.94 14.18 9.66
C PRO A 35 18.34 14.63 9.25
N GLY A 36 18.69 14.50 7.97
CA GLY A 36 19.99 14.95 7.43
C GLY A 36 21.17 14.03 7.77
N THR A 37 20.91 12.84 8.33
CA THR A 37 21.93 11.83 8.62
C THR A 37 21.72 10.57 7.79
N ALA A 38 22.74 9.71 7.69
CA ALA A 38 22.61 8.38 7.07
C ALA A 38 21.60 7.45 7.78
N TYR A 39 21.10 7.85 8.95
CA TYR A 39 20.11 7.11 9.73
C TYR A 39 18.68 7.66 9.58
N GLN A 40 18.47 8.59 8.64
CA GLN A 40 17.16 9.16 8.36
C GLN A 40 16.13 8.05 8.15
N ASN A 41 15.08 8.08 8.96
CA ASN A 41 13.99 7.13 8.91
C ASN A 41 12.67 7.86 8.99
N PHE A 42 11.69 7.47 8.19
CA PHE A 42 10.36 8.04 8.19
C PHE A 42 9.34 6.94 8.00
N ILE A 43 8.12 7.20 8.49
CA ILE A 43 6.99 6.31 8.31
C ILE A 43 6.42 6.56 6.91
N SER A 44 6.33 5.49 6.14
CA SER A 44 5.61 5.42 4.88
C SER A 44 4.32 4.63 5.08
N LEU A 45 3.27 5.04 4.37
CA LEU A 45 1.97 4.38 4.37
C LEU A 45 1.65 3.97 2.93
N VAL A 46 1.42 2.69 2.70
CA VAL A 46 0.89 2.17 1.43
C VAL A 46 -0.59 1.89 1.60
N SER A 47 -1.38 2.26 0.60
CA SER A 47 -2.82 2.00 0.56
C SER A 47 -3.24 1.37 -0.76
N LEU A 48 -4.14 0.39 -0.67
CA LEU A 48 -4.87 -0.20 -1.79
C LEU A 48 -6.23 0.48 -1.88
N TYR A 49 -6.51 1.10 -3.02
CA TYR A 49 -7.72 1.86 -3.26
C TYR A 49 -8.51 1.28 -4.42
N SER A 50 -9.73 0.83 -4.18
CA SER A 50 -10.66 0.49 -5.26
C SER A 50 -11.15 1.78 -5.93
N ARG A 51 -10.92 1.88 -7.24
CA ARG A 51 -11.40 3.01 -8.03
C ARG A 51 -12.90 2.94 -8.30
N GLN A 52 -13.47 1.74 -8.45
CA GLN A 52 -14.90 1.60 -8.77
C GLN A 52 -15.77 1.84 -7.54
N GLN A 53 -15.36 1.31 -6.38
CA GLN A 53 -16.10 1.45 -5.13
C GLN A 53 -15.71 2.71 -4.34
N GLY A 54 -14.61 3.35 -4.73
CA GLY A 54 -14.16 4.61 -4.16
C GLY A 54 -13.62 4.49 -2.73
N ILE A 55 -13.14 3.30 -2.33
CA ILE A 55 -12.76 2.99 -0.95
C ILE A 55 -11.35 2.42 -0.84
N VAL A 56 -10.69 2.67 0.30
CA VAL A 56 -9.43 2.00 0.66
C VAL A 56 -9.75 0.60 1.18
N LEU A 57 -9.23 -0.41 0.51
CA LEU A 57 -9.39 -1.82 0.85
C LEU A 57 -8.48 -2.23 1.99
N LYS A 58 -7.22 -1.76 1.94
CA LYS A 58 -6.21 -2.06 2.95
C LYS A 58 -5.17 -0.96 2.99
N SER A 59 -4.58 -0.73 4.16
CA SER A 59 -3.44 0.17 4.30
C SER A 59 -2.41 -0.37 5.26
N GLN A 60 -1.13 -0.29 4.91
CA GLN A 60 -0.02 -0.76 5.74
C GLN A 60 1.01 0.34 5.93
N GLN A 61 1.33 0.62 7.19
CA GLN A 61 2.45 1.49 7.55
C GLN A 61 3.75 0.69 7.68
N PHE A 62 4.86 1.27 7.27
CA PHE A 62 6.20 0.70 7.41
C PHE A 62 7.26 1.81 7.57
N GLU A 63 8.41 1.44 8.09
CA GLU A 63 9.55 2.34 8.22
C GLU A 63 10.46 2.24 7.00
N SER A 64 10.70 3.36 6.33
CA SER A 64 11.45 3.39 5.06
C SER A 64 12.91 2.93 5.17
N LYS A 65 13.47 2.87 6.39
CA LYS A 65 14.83 2.36 6.63
C LYS A 65 14.88 0.84 6.77
N GLN A 66 13.79 0.22 7.21
CA GLN A 66 13.71 -1.23 7.41
C GLN A 66 13.19 -1.94 6.16
N ASP A 67 12.20 -1.33 5.51
CA ASP A 67 11.51 -1.93 4.38
C ASP A 67 11.43 -1.01 3.16
N SER A 68 11.41 -1.65 2.00
CA SER A 68 11.14 -1.00 0.72
C SER A 68 9.64 -1.04 0.46
N GLU A 69 9.10 0.08 0.00
CA GLU A 69 7.69 0.22 -0.42
C GLU A 69 7.25 -0.91 -1.35
N LEU A 70 8.08 -1.28 -2.31
CA LEU A 70 7.79 -2.36 -3.25
C LEU A 70 7.63 -3.72 -2.56
N LYS A 71 8.49 -4.05 -1.57
CA LYS A 71 8.38 -5.30 -0.83
C LYS A 71 7.10 -5.33 0.00
N VAL A 72 6.78 -4.22 0.66
CA VAL A 72 5.57 -4.10 1.47
C VAL A 72 4.33 -4.24 0.60
N VAL A 73 4.31 -3.61 -0.58
CA VAL A 73 3.26 -3.79 -1.58
C VAL A 73 3.13 -5.25 -2.00
N GLN A 74 4.24 -5.91 -2.37
CA GLN A 74 4.22 -7.33 -2.76
C GLN A 74 3.62 -8.22 -1.66
N THR A 75 4.07 -8.06 -0.42
CA THR A 75 3.52 -8.81 0.72
C THR A 75 2.05 -8.47 0.99
N MET A 76 1.63 -7.21 0.80
CA MET A 76 0.21 -6.85 0.91
C MET A 76 -0.63 -7.55 -0.15
N LEU A 77 -0.17 -7.57 -1.40
CA LEU A 77 -0.88 -8.20 -2.52
C LEU A 77 -0.99 -9.72 -2.32
N GLU A 78 0.10 -10.38 -1.92
CA GLU A 78 0.10 -11.81 -1.58
C GLU A 78 -0.88 -12.13 -0.44
N ALA A 79 -0.96 -11.27 0.58
CA ALA A 79 -1.86 -11.47 1.71
C ALA A 79 -3.34 -11.19 1.40
N LEU A 80 -3.64 -10.53 0.28
CA LEU A 80 -4.99 -10.14 -0.10
C LEU A 80 -5.69 -11.16 -1.01
N ASP A 81 -4.93 -12.09 -1.60
CA ASP A 81 -5.42 -13.19 -2.45
C ASP A 81 -6.52 -12.77 -3.43
N LEU A 82 -6.31 -11.62 -4.10
CA LEU A 82 -7.30 -11.04 -5.01
C LEU A 82 -7.10 -11.59 -6.42
N GLU A 83 -8.07 -12.35 -6.90
CA GLU A 83 -8.10 -12.82 -8.29
C GLU A 83 -8.91 -11.89 -9.20
N GLY A 84 -8.44 -11.71 -10.43
CA GLY A 84 -9.18 -10.99 -11.48
C GLY A 84 -9.16 -9.46 -11.38
N VAL A 85 -8.44 -8.86 -10.44
CA VAL A 85 -8.28 -7.40 -10.31
C VAL A 85 -7.10 -6.85 -11.10
N VAL A 86 -7.22 -5.60 -11.55
CA VAL A 86 -6.15 -4.87 -12.24
C VAL A 86 -5.48 -3.92 -11.25
N PHE A 87 -4.22 -4.19 -10.92
CA PHE A 87 -3.43 -3.29 -10.09
C PHE A 87 -2.78 -2.18 -10.91
N THR A 88 -2.84 -0.96 -10.38
CA THR A 88 -2.12 0.20 -10.92
C THR A 88 -1.17 0.74 -9.86
N LEU A 89 0.09 0.94 -10.23
CA LEU A 89 1.17 1.38 -9.36
C LEU A 89 1.90 2.53 -10.04
N ASP A 90 2.48 3.44 -9.25
CA ASP A 90 3.36 4.48 -9.80
C ASP A 90 4.58 3.82 -10.48
N ALA A 91 5.03 4.40 -11.60
CA ALA A 91 6.22 3.97 -12.33
C ALA A 91 7.49 3.94 -11.45
N LEU A 92 7.52 4.69 -10.33
CA LEU A 92 8.57 4.60 -9.31
C LEU A 92 8.72 3.19 -8.71
N HIS A 93 7.66 2.37 -8.76
CA HIS A 93 7.64 0.98 -8.31
C HIS A 93 8.21 0.00 -9.34
N CYS A 94 8.46 0.44 -10.59
CA CYS A 94 9.06 -0.41 -11.60
C CYS A 94 10.55 -0.64 -11.28
N GLN A 95 10.91 -1.86 -10.90
CA GLN A 95 12.32 -2.25 -10.82
C GLN A 95 12.95 -2.17 -12.20
N LYS A 96 14.05 -1.43 -12.30
CA LYS A 96 14.81 -1.23 -13.54
C LYS A 96 15.79 -2.37 -13.84
N ASN A 97 16.01 -3.29 -12.89
CA ASN A 97 16.98 -4.37 -13.00
C ASN A 97 16.27 -5.72 -13.00
N TYR A 98 16.48 -6.45 -14.09
CA TYR A 98 16.23 -7.88 -14.25
C TYR A 98 17.55 -8.63 -14.00
#